data_AF-A0A077MCW7-F1
#
_entry.id   AF-A0A077MCW7-F1
#
_cell.length_a   1.000
_cell.length_b   1.000
_cell.length_c   1.000
_cell.angle_alpha   90.00
_cell.angle_beta   90.00
_cell.angle_gamma   90.00
#
_symmetry.space_group_name_H-M   'P 1'
#
loop_
_entity.id
_entity.type
_entity.pdbx_description
1 polymer ?
#
loop_
_entity_poly.entity_id
_entity_poly.type
_entity_poly.pdbx_seq_one_letter_code
_entity_poly.pdbx_strand_id
1 'polypeptide(L)'
;MPPLTRAQRVERAVLALTLAVLFLGRTTIGDDHWWPFSPWRMYATSTGPNTAVASTLIEIRTAADPATWVPAPLTPANVGLNGAEVEGRLDLIKGDPSVLGTLAASHARLRPEQDPWIGIRVVIRRFLLKDGALTGESRDETVAEWTSRGRARHDFVVVSRRAARTPRGLPDGDLPVRRPRRPVVAHQRLVPRLCRPRLVSATDRG
;
A
#
# COMPACT_ATOMS: atom_id res chain seq x y z
N MET A 1 25.52 -48.03 -8.62
CA MET A 1 25.43 -46.88 -9.54
C MET A 1 26.62 -46.90 -10.46
N PRO A 2 26.44 -46.90 -11.80
CA PRO A 2 27.56 -46.83 -12.73
C PRO A 2 28.34 -45.50 -12.58
N PRO A 3 29.66 -45.49 -12.78
CA PRO A 3 30.47 -44.28 -12.67
C PRO A 3 30.14 -43.29 -13.80
N LEU A 4 30.09 -41.99 -13.47
CA LEU A 4 29.86 -40.95 -14.47
C LEU A 4 30.99 -40.90 -15.50
N THR A 5 30.62 -40.82 -16.78
CA THR A 5 31.56 -40.62 -17.88
C THR A 5 32.19 -39.22 -17.80
N ARG A 6 33.34 -39.00 -18.46
CA ARG A 6 34.00 -37.68 -18.47
C ARG A 6 33.09 -36.60 -19.04
N ALA A 7 32.34 -36.89 -20.10
CA ALA A 7 31.38 -35.95 -20.71
C ALA A 7 30.31 -35.52 -19.69
N GLN A 8 29.72 -36.47 -18.97
CA GLN A 8 28.71 -36.17 -17.93
C GLN A 8 29.27 -35.33 -16.77
N ARG A 9 30.56 -35.50 -16.43
CA ARG A 9 31.22 -34.66 -15.41
C ARG A 9 31.41 -33.23 -15.91
N VAL A 10 31.82 -33.06 -17.16
CA VAL A 10 31.99 -31.75 -17.79
C VAL A 10 30.65 -31.03 -17.90
N GLU A 11 29.61 -31.70 -18.37
CA GLU A 11 28.25 -31.12 -18.46
C GLU A 11 27.75 -30.64 -17.10
N ARG A 12 27.89 -31.47 -16.05
CA ARG A 12 27.51 -31.08 -14.68
C ARG A 12 28.34 -29.92 -14.16
N ALA A 13 29.64 -29.89 -14.45
CA ALA A 13 30.52 -28.79 -14.04
C ALA A 13 30.15 -27.48 -14.75
N VAL A 14 29.86 -27.53 -16.06
CA VAL A 14 29.41 -26.37 -16.84
C VAL A 14 28.07 -25.86 -16.31
N LEU A 15 27.11 -26.75 -16.06
CA LEU A 15 25.82 -26.37 -15.48
C LEU A 15 25.98 -25.74 -14.08
N ALA A 16 26.78 -26.37 -13.22
CA ALA A 16 27.04 -25.85 -11.87
C ALA A 16 27.72 -24.48 -11.91
N LEU A 17 28.71 -24.30 -12.79
CA LEU A 17 29.41 -23.02 -12.96
C LEU A 17 28.47 -21.94 -13.50
N THR A 18 27.62 -22.29 -14.46
CA THR A 18 26.62 -21.37 -15.03
C THR A 18 25.65 -20.90 -13.96
N LEU A 19 25.11 -21.83 -13.17
CA LEU A 19 24.23 -21.50 -12.05
C LEU A 19 24.94 -20.65 -10.99
N ALA A 20 26.19 -20.98 -10.65
CA ALA A 20 27.00 -20.21 -9.70
C ALA A 20 27.22 -18.77 -10.18
N VAL A 21 27.57 -18.58 -11.46
CA VAL A 21 27.75 -17.25 -12.06
C VAL A 21 26.43 -16.46 -12.07
N LEU A 22 25.31 -17.11 -12.42
CA LEU A 22 23.99 -16.46 -12.41
C LEU A 22 23.59 -16.03 -10.99
N PHE A 23 23.77 -16.89 -9.98
CA PHE A 23 23.46 -16.55 -8.59
C PHE A 23 24.40 -15.48 -8.03
N LEU A 24 25.71 -15.70 -8.07
CA LEU A 24 26.69 -14.81 -7.44
C LEU A 24 26.84 -13.47 -8.17
N GLY A 25 26.82 -13.50 -9.51
CA GLY A 25 26.98 -12.30 -10.32
C GLY A 25 25.78 -11.35 -10.24
N ARG A 26 24.57 -11.87 -10.03
CA ARG A 26 23.36 -11.06 -9.91
C ARG A 26 23.15 -10.53 -8.50
N THR A 27 23.70 -11.17 -7.47
CA THR A 27 23.62 -10.68 -6.08
C THR A 27 24.27 -9.30 -5.89
N THR A 28 25.30 -8.95 -6.66
CA THR A 28 26.05 -7.70 -6.49
C THR A 28 25.48 -6.50 -7.25
N ILE A 29 24.69 -6.71 -8.31
CA ILE A 29 24.21 -5.64 -9.22
C ILE A 29 22.68 -5.68 -9.42
N GLY A 30 22.00 -6.73 -8.95
CA GLY A 30 20.59 -6.97 -9.21
C GLY A 30 19.60 -6.40 -8.19
N ASP A 31 18.33 -6.51 -8.57
CA ASP A 31 17.15 -6.20 -7.76
C ASP A 31 16.25 -7.44 -7.65
N ASP A 32 15.31 -7.43 -6.70
CA ASP A 32 14.47 -8.59 -6.36
C ASP A 32 13.48 -8.99 -7.46
N HIS A 33 13.30 -8.15 -8.47
CA HIS A 33 12.55 -8.44 -9.70
C HIS A 33 13.18 -9.55 -10.56
N TRP A 34 14.43 -9.92 -10.35
CA TRP A 34 15.18 -10.89 -11.17
C TRP A 34 15.16 -12.33 -10.62
N TRP A 35 14.14 -12.69 -9.84
CA TRP A 35 13.86 -14.08 -9.43
C TRP A 35 14.06 -15.04 -10.62
N PRO A 36 14.81 -16.18 -10.50
CA PRO A 36 15.34 -16.82 -9.28
C PRO A 36 16.65 -16.28 -8.76
N PHE A 37 17.36 -15.53 -9.60
CA PHE A 37 18.75 -15.20 -9.38
C PHE A 37 18.89 -13.84 -8.69
N SER A 38 17.89 -13.44 -7.91
CA SER A 38 17.88 -12.15 -7.21
C SER A 38 18.69 -12.22 -5.91
N PRO A 39 19.23 -11.07 -5.43
CA PRO A 39 19.95 -10.96 -4.17
C PRO A 39 19.11 -11.16 -2.88
N TRP A 40 17.78 -11.31 -2.95
CA TRP A 40 16.86 -11.35 -1.80
C TRP A 40 17.05 -10.18 -0.81
N ARG A 41 17.21 -8.96 -1.35
CA ARG A 41 17.51 -7.76 -0.55
C ARG A 41 16.45 -7.48 0.50
N MET A 42 15.20 -7.90 0.27
CA MET A 42 14.11 -7.78 1.24
C MET A 42 14.41 -8.41 2.61
N TYR A 43 15.30 -9.41 2.67
CA TYR A 43 15.70 -10.07 3.92
C TYR A 43 17.12 -9.74 4.37
N ALA A 44 17.98 -9.29 3.46
CA ALA A 44 19.40 -9.07 3.72
C ALA A 44 19.75 -7.60 4.04
N THR A 45 18.81 -6.67 3.91
CA THR A 45 19.05 -5.24 4.16
C THR A 45 18.30 -4.74 5.37
N SER A 46 18.97 -3.88 6.15
CA SER A 46 18.37 -3.16 7.26
C SER A 46 18.21 -1.70 6.87
N THR A 47 17.11 -1.10 7.32
CA THR A 47 16.87 0.32 7.13
C THR A 47 17.82 1.13 8.03
N GLY A 48 18.44 2.18 7.49
CA GLY A 48 19.36 3.01 8.26
C GLY A 48 18.71 3.57 9.54
N PRO A 49 19.45 3.70 10.65
CA PRO A 49 18.85 4.10 11.94
C PRO A 49 18.32 5.54 11.97
N ASN A 50 18.76 6.38 11.02
CA ASN A 50 18.41 7.80 10.90
C ASN A 50 17.76 8.10 9.53
N THR A 51 16.82 7.25 9.12
CA THR A 51 16.08 7.42 7.85
C THR A 51 14.57 7.31 8.06
N ALA A 52 13.80 7.61 7.02
CA ALA A 52 12.36 7.44 7.05
C ALA A 52 11.97 6.03 6.59
N VAL A 53 11.10 5.37 7.36
CA VAL A 53 10.44 4.12 6.94
C VAL A 53 9.07 4.43 6.34
N ALA A 54 8.77 3.85 5.18
CA ALA A 54 7.50 4.07 4.49
C ALA A 54 6.50 2.94 4.80
N SER A 55 5.24 3.31 4.94
CA SER A 55 4.11 2.40 5.01
C SER A 55 3.05 2.86 4.01
N THR A 56 2.50 1.91 3.26
CA THR A 56 1.40 2.16 2.33
C THR A 56 0.08 1.97 3.07
N LEU A 57 -0.76 3.00 3.09
CA LEU A 57 -2.09 2.98 3.68
C LEU A 57 -3.16 3.20 2.62
N ILE A 58 -4.29 2.52 2.79
CA ILE A 58 -5.53 2.88 2.11
C ILE A 58 -6.42 3.63 3.08
N GLU A 59 -6.88 4.79 2.63
CA GLU A 59 -7.89 5.55 3.34
C GLU A 59 -9.13 5.69 2.48
N ILE A 60 -10.30 5.68 3.12
CA ILE A 60 -11.59 5.73 2.46
C ILE A 60 -12.44 6.87 3.00
N ARG A 61 -13.42 7.27 2.20
CA ARG A 61 -14.56 8.08 2.61
C ARG A 61 -15.82 7.27 2.38
N THR A 62 -16.75 7.31 3.34
CA THR A 62 -18.05 6.63 3.20
C THR A 62 -19.14 7.62 2.84
N ALA A 63 -20.28 7.12 2.37
CA ALA A 63 -21.46 7.95 2.15
C ALA A 63 -21.97 8.61 3.45
N ALA A 64 -21.79 7.97 4.61
CA ALA A 64 -22.21 8.49 5.91
C ALA A 64 -21.29 9.61 6.43
N ASP A 65 -19.99 9.52 6.20
CA ASP A 65 -19.03 10.60 6.49
C ASP A 65 -18.22 10.96 5.23
N PRO A 66 -18.79 11.80 4.36
CA PRO A 66 -18.10 12.23 3.17
C PRO A 66 -17.02 13.26 3.47
N ALA A 67 -16.81 13.78 4.68
CA ALA A 67 -15.77 14.80 4.90
C ALA A 67 -14.44 14.18 5.35
N THR A 68 -14.49 12.98 5.92
CA THR A 68 -13.36 12.40 6.66
C THR A 68 -12.75 11.22 5.93
N TRP A 69 -11.42 11.24 5.81
CA TRP A 69 -10.63 10.08 5.38
C TRP A 69 -10.32 9.20 6.59
N VAL A 70 -10.68 7.92 6.52
CA VAL A 70 -10.38 6.94 7.57
C VAL A 70 -9.59 5.77 6.99
N PRO A 71 -8.57 5.23 7.70
CA PRO A 71 -7.87 4.04 7.26
C PRO A 71 -8.81 2.85 7.10
N ALA A 72 -8.71 2.14 5.98
CA ALA A 72 -9.49 0.94 5.72
C ALA A 72 -8.59 -0.29 5.68
N PRO A 73 -8.93 -1.37 6.43
CA PRO A 73 -8.19 -2.62 6.33
C PRO A 73 -8.48 -3.28 4.98
N LEU A 74 -7.44 -3.50 4.18
CA LEU A 74 -7.53 -4.32 2.97
C LEU A 74 -7.35 -5.79 3.35
N THR A 75 -8.48 -6.47 3.57
CA THR A 75 -8.52 -7.91 3.81
C THR A 75 -9.40 -8.60 2.77
N PRO A 76 -9.17 -9.90 2.51
CA PRO A 76 -10.01 -10.67 1.60
C PRO A 76 -11.49 -10.63 2.00
N ALA A 77 -11.78 -10.62 3.30
CA ALA A 77 -13.15 -10.52 3.81
C ALA A 77 -13.78 -9.11 3.68
N ASN A 78 -12.99 -8.07 3.42
CA ASN A 78 -13.49 -6.70 3.32
C ASN A 78 -13.62 -6.23 1.87
N VAL A 79 -12.64 -6.57 1.03
CA VAL A 79 -12.56 -6.11 -0.37
C VAL A 79 -12.16 -7.20 -1.37
N GLY A 80 -11.93 -8.42 -0.91
CA GLY A 80 -11.51 -9.54 -1.76
C GLY A 80 -10.01 -9.56 -2.08
N LEU A 81 -9.22 -8.64 -1.51
CA LEU A 81 -7.79 -8.50 -1.72
C LEU A 81 -7.08 -8.16 -0.41
N ASN A 82 -5.81 -8.57 -0.32
CA ASN A 82 -4.89 -8.18 0.75
C ASN A 82 -4.17 -6.87 0.41
N GLY A 83 -3.70 -6.17 1.45
CA GLY A 83 -2.87 -4.97 1.29
C GLY A 83 -1.64 -5.18 0.41
N ALA A 84 -0.98 -6.34 0.52
CA ALA A 84 0.20 -6.67 -0.27
C ALA A 84 -0.08 -6.75 -1.79
N GLU A 85 -1.29 -7.16 -2.20
CA GLU A 85 -1.66 -7.23 -3.63
C GLU A 85 -1.89 -5.84 -4.21
N VAL A 86 -2.39 -4.91 -3.39
CA VAL A 86 -2.54 -3.50 -3.77
C VAL A 86 -1.18 -2.82 -3.82
N GLU A 87 -0.31 -3.09 -2.84
CA GLU A 87 1.07 -2.59 -2.82
C GLU A 87 1.87 -3.06 -4.04
N GLY A 88 1.76 -4.33 -4.43
CA GLY A 88 2.40 -4.87 -5.63
C GLY A 88 1.88 -4.28 -6.96
N ARG A 89 0.80 -3.50 -6.93
CA ARG A 89 0.20 -2.84 -8.11
C ARG A 89 0.25 -1.32 -8.02
N LEU A 90 1.10 -0.74 -7.15
CA LEU A 90 1.17 0.71 -6.95
C LEU A 90 1.43 1.49 -8.24
N ASP A 91 2.27 1.00 -9.15
CA ASP A 91 2.56 1.72 -10.39
C ASP A 91 1.36 1.75 -11.34
N LEU A 92 0.59 0.67 -11.40
CA LEU A 92 -0.69 0.66 -12.11
C LEU A 92 -1.67 1.66 -11.47
N ILE A 93 -1.78 1.67 -10.15
CA ILE A 93 -2.73 2.53 -9.42
C ILE A 93 -2.35 4.01 -9.56
N LYS A 94 -1.05 4.34 -9.57
CA LYS A 94 -0.56 5.70 -9.84
C LYS A 94 -0.85 6.13 -11.28
N GLY A 95 -0.66 5.22 -12.24
CA GLY A 95 -0.92 5.48 -13.67
C GLY A 95 -2.41 5.61 -14.00
N ASP A 96 -3.25 4.83 -13.32
CA ASP A 96 -4.70 4.87 -13.45
C ASP A 96 -5.39 4.71 -12.08
N PRO A 97 -5.64 5.82 -11.36
CA PRO A 97 -6.33 5.78 -10.08
C PRO A 97 -7.77 5.24 -10.17
N SER A 98 -8.39 5.19 -11.36
CA SER A 98 -9.77 4.74 -11.50
C SER A 98 -9.98 3.28 -11.11
N VAL A 99 -8.91 2.47 -11.16
CA VAL A 99 -8.92 1.06 -10.73
C VAL A 99 -9.28 0.90 -9.25
N LEU A 100 -9.06 1.92 -8.42
CA LEU A 100 -9.47 1.93 -7.02
C LEU A 100 -10.99 1.82 -6.88
N GLY A 101 -11.77 2.32 -7.85
CA GLY A 101 -13.22 2.15 -7.88
C GLY A 101 -13.66 0.69 -7.89
N THR A 102 -12.82 -0.23 -8.38
CA THR A 102 -13.07 -1.67 -8.31
C THR A 102 -13.04 -2.18 -6.88
N LEU A 103 -12.18 -1.62 -6.01
CA LEU A 103 -12.17 -1.95 -4.58
C LEU A 103 -13.47 -1.47 -3.90
N ALA A 104 -13.96 -0.27 -4.23
CA ALA A 104 -15.24 0.22 -3.72
C ALA A 104 -16.40 -0.71 -4.13
N ALA A 105 -16.44 -1.12 -5.41
CA ALA A 105 -17.44 -2.05 -5.90
C ALA A 105 -17.33 -3.44 -5.25
N SER A 106 -16.12 -3.92 -5.00
CA SER A 106 -15.87 -5.18 -4.31
C SER A 106 -16.33 -5.12 -2.85
N HIS A 107 -16.03 -4.03 -2.15
CA HIS A 107 -16.50 -3.79 -0.78
C HIS A 107 -18.02 -3.82 -0.71
N ALA A 108 -18.71 -3.06 -1.56
CA ALA A 108 -20.18 -3.03 -1.59
C ALA A 108 -20.81 -4.40 -1.84
N ARG A 109 -20.14 -5.27 -2.61
CA ARG A 109 -20.60 -6.65 -2.86
C ARG A 109 -20.36 -7.58 -1.66
N LEU A 110 -19.22 -7.44 -0.99
CA LEU A 110 -18.84 -8.31 0.14
C LEU A 110 -19.47 -7.88 1.47
N ARG A 111 -19.73 -6.58 1.61
CA ARG A 111 -20.23 -5.91 2.81
C ARG A 111 -21.46 -5.04 2.48
N PRO A 112 -22.56 -5.63 1.99
CA PRO A 112 -23.76 -4.87 1.62
C PRO A 112 -24.41 -4.17 2.82
N GLU A 113 -24.10 -4.60 4.04
CA GLU A 113 -24.58 -3.99 5.29
C GLU A 113 -23.81 -2.73 5.73
N GLN A 114 -22.66 -2.44 5.10
CA GLN A 114 -21.80 -1.31 5.45
C GLN A 114 -21.99 -0.14 4.49
N ASP A 115 -21.63 1.06 4.95
CA ASP A 115 -21.73 2.25 4.13
C ASP A 115 -20.86 2.16 2.86
N PRO A 116 -21.40 2.49 1.69
CA PRO A 116 -20.63 2.48 0.45
C PRO A 116 -19.42 3.40 0.53
N TRP A 117 -18.30 2.95 -0.03
CA TRP A 117 -17.11 3.77 -0.19
C TRP A 117 -17.28 4.72 -1.38
N ILE A 118 -17.21 6.02 -1.12
CA ILE A 118 -17.37 7.10 -2.11
C ILE A 118 -16.04 7.77 -2.48
N GLY A 119 -14.98 7.44 -1.74
CA GLY A 119 -13.62 7.89 -2.00
C GLY A 119 -12.64 6.87 -1.49
N ILE A 120 -11.56 6.67 -2.23
CA ILE A 120 -10.44 5.81 -1.86
C ILE A 120 -9.17 6.53 -2.25
N ARG A 121 -8.21 6.62 -1.34
CA ARG A 121 -6.87 7.14 -1.63
C ARG A 121 -5.80 6.21 -1.10
N VAL A 122 -4.68 6.20 -1.81
CA VAL A 122 -3.45 5.53 -1.39
C VAL A 122 -2.53 6.59 -0.81
N VAL A 123 -2.10 6.39 0.43
CA VAL A 123 -1.20 7.28 1.14
C VAL A 123 0.08 6.52 1.46
N ILE A 124 1.22 7.09 1.11
CA ILE A 124 2.52 6.66 1.62
C ILE A 124 2.82 7.51 2.84
N ARG A 125 2.77 6.90 4.03
CA ARG A 125 3.19 7.53 5.29
C ARG A 125 4.64 7.19 5.57
N ARG A 126 5.47 8.22 5.71
CA ARG A 126 6.89 8.11 6.04
C ARG A 126 7.09 8.48 7.49
N PHE A 127 7.51 7.52 8.32
CA PHE A 127 7.84 7.74 9.72
C PHE A 127 9.33 8.00 9.87
N LEU A 128 9.70 9.08 10.55
CA LEU A 128 11.11 9.43 10.75
C LEU A 128 11.69 8.62 11.92
N LEU A 129 12.80 7.94 11.64
CA LEU A 129 13.62 7.28 12.65
C LEU A 129 14.77 8.18 13.09
N LYS A 130 15.07 8.12 14.39
CA LYS A 130 16.30 8.64 14.98
C LYS A 130 16.89 7.57 15.89
N ASP A 131 18.14 7.22 15.63
CA ASP A 131 18.88 6.17 16.35
C ASP A 131 18.12 4.84 16.42
N GLY A 132 17.39 4.52 15.35
CA GLY A 132 16.57 3.31 15.23
C GLY A 132 15.19 3.39 15.91
N ALA A 133 14.86 4.49 16.59
CA ALA A 133 13.57 4.69 17.26
C ALA A 133 12.66 5.64 16.47
N LEU A 134 11.35 5.41 16.55
CA LEU A 134 10.35 6.33 15.98
C LEU A 134 10.39 7.66 16.73
N THR A 135 10.52 8.76 15.98
CA THR A 135 10.45 10.13 16.53
C THR A 135 9.02 10.58 16.85
N GLY A 136 8.02 9.87 16.30
CA GLY A 136 6.62 10.30 16.29
C GLY A 136 6.29 11.25 15.13
N GLU A 137 7.29 11.79 14.43
CA GLU A 137 7.08 12.56 13.22
C GLU A 137 6.74 11.64 12.05
N SER A 138 5.71 12.01 11.29
CA SER A 138 5.36 11.34 10.05
C SER A 138 4.93 12.34 8.98
N ARG A 139 5.16 11.96 7.73
CA ARG A 139 4.74 12.73 6.56
C ARG A 139 3.93 11.85 5.63
N ASP A 140 2.78 12.36 5.24
CA ASP A 140 1.88 11.69 4.31
C ASP A 140 2.02 12.24 2.91
N GLU A 141 2.03 11.32 1.95
CA GLU A 141 2.02 11.60 0.53
C GLU A 141 0.87 10.82 -0.10
N THR A 142 -0.15 11.53 -0.59
CA THR A 142 -1.22 10.89 -1.38
C THR A 142 -0.69 10.61 -2.77
N VAL A 143 -0.58 9.33 -3.14
CA VAL A 143 0.01 8.90 -4.43
C VAL A 143 -1.03 8.61 -5.49
N ALA A 144 -2.26 8.29 -5.09
CA ALA A 144 -3.40 8.10 -5.97
C ALA A 144 -4.68 8.34 -5.20
N GLU A 145 -5.68 8.93 -5.87
CA GLU A 145 -6.99 9.16 -5.28
C GLU A 145 -8.07 8.90 -6.33
N TRP A 146 -9.14 8.25 -5.90
CA TRP A 146 -10.36 8.04 -6.63
C TRP A 146 -11.54 8.52 -5.79
N THR A 147 -12.52 9.13 -6.44
CA THR A 147 -13.81 9.42 -5.84
C THR A 147 -14.92 8.99 -6.79
N SER A 148 -16.02 8.48 -6.25
CA SER A 148 -17.21 8.30 -7.05
C SER A 148 -17.68 9.69 -7.47
N ARG A 149 -17.71 9.95 -8.78
CA ARG A 149 -18.42 11.13 -9.27
C ARG A 149 -19.86 10.96 -8.83
N GLY A 150 -20.32 11.81 -7.92
CA GLY A 150 -21.63 11.68 -7.33
C GLY A 150 -22.68 11.47 -8.41
N ARG A 151 -23.26 10.27 -8.45
CA ARG A 151 -24.57 10.06 -9.03
C ARG A 151 -25.18 8.76 -8.51
N ALA A 152 -26.42 8.89 -8.06
CA ALA A 152 -27.37 7.81 -8.00
C ALA A 152 -27.30 6.97 -9.29
N ARG A 153 -27.02 5.67 -9.13
CA ARG A 153 -27.15 4.59 -10.12
C ARG A 153 -26.23 4.64 -11.35
N HIS A 154 -25.64 3.47 -11.59
CA HIS A 154 -25.09 2.90 -12.83
C HIS A 154 -25.11 3.83 -14.06
N ASP A 155 -23.93 4.30 -14.48
CA ASP A 155 -23.47 4.21 -15.88
C ASP A 155 -22.04 4.75 -16.00
N PHE A 156 -21.14 3.89 -16.46
CA PHE A 156 -19.78 4.27 -16.85
C PHE A 156 -19.86 4.99 -18.20
N VAL A 157 -19.64 6.30 -18.21
CA VAL A 157 -19.33 7.04 -19.45
C VAL A 157 -17.82 7.32 -19.47
N VAL A 158 -17.11 6.57 -20.32
CA VAL A 158 -15.72 6.85 -20.70
C VAL A 158 -15.73 8.10 -21.57
N VAL A 159 -15.27 9.22 -21.04
CA VAL A 159 -14.98 10.42 -21.83
C VAL A 159 -13.53 10.34 -22.28
N SER A 160 -13.30 9.86 -23.51
CA SER A 160 -12.01 10.05 -24.17
C SER A 160 -11.81 11.54 -24.44
N ARG A 161 -10.87 12.19 -23.73
CA ARG A 161 -10.49 13.56 -24.07
C ARG A 161 -9.73 13.55 -25.39
N ARG A 162 -10.36 14.05 -26.45
CA ARG A 162 -9.69 14.52 -27.66
C ARG A 162 -8.70 15.62 -27.25
N ALA A 163 -7.46 15.51 -27.71
CA ALA A 163 -6.41 16.48 -27.45
C ALA A 163 -6.85 17.88 -27.92
N ALA A 164 -6.92 18.83 -26.98
CA ALA A 164 -7.10 20.24 -27.29
C ALA A 164 -5.73 20.89 -27.49
N ARG A 165 -5.54 21.50 -28.66
CA ARG A 165 -4.40 22.35 -29.03
C ARG A 165 -4.13 23.41 -27.96
N THR A 166 -2.87 23.54 -27.56
CA THR A 166 -2.34 24.64 -26.76
C THR A 166 -2.41 25.97 -27.52
N PRO A 167 -3.01 27.03 -26.97
CA PRO A 167 -2.74 28.39 -27.40
C PRO A 167 -1.41 28.85 -26.81
N ARG A 168 -0.53 29.39 -27.67
CA ARG A 168 0.73 30.04 -27.31
C ARG A 168 0.46 31.35 -26.58
N GLY A 169 1.15 31.56 -25.45
CA GLY A 169 1.53 32.88 -24.94
C GLY A 169 0.74 33.43 -23.75
N LEU A 170 1.34 33.40 -22.55
CA LEU A 170 1.26 34.48 -21.54
C LEU A 170 2.44 34.33 -20.56
N PRO A 171 3.04 35.42 -20.04
CA PRO A 171 4.38 35.44 -19.47
C PRO A 171 4.46 35.08 -17.98
N ASP A 172 5.69 34.75 -17.57
CA ASP A 172 6.14 34.55 -16.19
C ASP A 172 5.76 35.74 -15.29
N GLY A 173 5.09 35.45 -14.17
CA GLY A 173 4.80 36.43 -13.13
C GLY A 173 3.90 35.86 -12.03
N ASP A 174 4.50 35.63 -10.86
CA ASP A 174 3.90 35.55 -9.53
C ASP A 174 2.82 34.49 -9.23
N LEU A 175 3.25 33.35 -8.69
CA LEU A 175 2.40 32.48 -7.87
C LEU A 175 2.60 32.79 -6.37
N PRO A 176 1.53 33.15 -5.62
CA PRO A 176 1.65 33.40 -4.19
C PRO A 176 1.81 32.10 -3.38
N VAL A 177 2.84 32.05 -2.54
CA VAL A 177 3.10 30.98 -1.56
C VAL A 177 2.00 30.97 -0.48
N ARG A 178 1.11 29.97 -0.50
CA ARG A 178 0.17 29.72 0.60
C ARG A 178 0.84 28.90 1.72
N ARG A 179 0.94 29.47 2.92
CA ARG A 179 1.35 28.74 4.13
C ARG A 179 0.21 27.83 4.63
N PRO A 180 0.50 26.60 5.08
CA PRO A 180 -0.51 25.71 5.66
C PRO A 180 -0.92 26.19 7.07
N ARG A 181 -2.23 26.16 7.35
CA ARG A 181 -2.80 26.39 8.69
C ARG A 181 -2.62 25.15 9.56
N ARG A 182 -2.18 25.33 10.81
CA ARG A 182 -2.05 24.26 11.83
C ARG A 182 -3.42 23.65 12.15
N PRO A 183 -3.54 22.32 12.27
CA PRO A 183 -4.75 21.72 12.83
C PRO A 183 -4.78 21.88 14.35
N VAL A 184 -5.96 22.27 14.87
CA VAL A 184 -6.28 22.29 16.30
C VAL A 184 -6.64 20.86 16.70
N VAL A 185 -5.82 20.25 17.57
CA VAL A 185 -6.08 18.92 18.13
C VAL A 185 -7.05 19.07 19.30
N ALA A 186 -8.27 18.53 19.16
CA ALA A 186 -9.21 18.39 20.25
C ALA A 186 -8.85 17.15 21.08
N HIS A 187 -8.48 17.34 22.35
CA HIS A 187 -8.26 16.27 23.32
C HIS A 187 -9.58 15.53 23.60
N GLN A 188 -9.73 14.31 23.08
CA GLN A 188 -10.73 13.38 23.60
C GLN A 188 -10.20 12.76 24.89
N ARG A 189 -10.92 12.99 25.99
CA ARG A 189 -10.66 12.38 27.29
C ARG A 189 -10.97 10.89 27.22
N LEU A 190 -9.97 10.05 27.49
CA LEU A 190 -10.16 8.62 27.76
C LEU A 190 -10.96 8.45 29.06
N VAL A 191 -12.10 7.76 28.98
CA VAL A 191 -12.80 7.22 30.16
C VAL A 191 -12.34 5.77 30.33
N PRO A 192 -11.74 5.37 31.47
CA PRO A 192 -11.31 4.00 31.67
C PRO A 192 -12.52 3.09 31.95
N ARG A 193 -12.77 2.13 31.05
CA ARG A 193 -13.68 1.01 31.33
C ARG A 193 -12.95 0.01 32.23
N LEU A 194 -13.36 -0.02 33.50
CA LEU A 194 -12.95 -1.00 34.49
C LEU A 194 -13.38 -2.41 34.05
N CYS A 195 -12.40 -3.29 33.82
CA CYS A 195 -12.60 -4.73 33.78
C CYS A 195 -13.04 -5.22 35.17
N ARG A 196 -14.28 -5.68 35.32
CA ARG A 196 -14.68 -6.54 36.44
C ARG A 196 -14.42 -8.01 36.05
N PRO A 197 -13.66 -8.79 36.82
CA PRO A 197 -13.58 -10.23 36.64
C PRO A 197 -14.91 -10.87 37.08
N ARG A 198 -15.45 -11.74 36.22
CA ARG A 198 -16.63 -12.56 36.50
C ARG A 198 -16.16 -13.72 37.37
N LEU A 199 -16.51 -13.71 38.67
CA LEU A 199 -16.35 -14.88 39.53
C LEU A 199 -17.20 -16.03 38.98
N VAL A 200 -16.55 -17.16 38.73
CA VAL A 200 -17.22 -18.44 38.51
C VAL A 200 -17.58 -18.99 39.89
N SER A 201 -18.88 -18.95 40.23
CA SER A 201 -19.41 -19.68 41.38
C SER A 201 -19.44 -21.16 41.05
N ALA A 202 -18.60 -21.94 41.72
CA ALA A 202 -18.79 -23.37 41.88
C ALA A 202 -19.94 -23.57 42.88
N THR A 203 -21.01 -24.19 42.41
CA THR A 203 -22.05 -24.75 43.29
C THR A 203 -22.57 -26.02 42.63
N ASP A 204 -22.02 -27.13 43.11
CA ASP A 204 -22.74 -28.30 43.61
C ASP A 204 -23.99 -28.77 42.85
N ARG A 205 -23.88 -29.97 42.27
CA ARG A 205 -24.92 -31.01 42.31
C ARG A 205 -24.44 -32.32 41.66
N GLY A 206 -24.43 -33.41 42.45
CA GLY A 206 -24.58 -34.79 41.98
C GLY A 206 -23.32 -35.63 42.03
#